data_AF-A0A3D0PXN0-F1
#
_entry.id   AF-A0A3D0PXN0-F1
#
_cell.length_a   1.000
_cell.length_b   1.000
_cell.length_c   1.000
_cell.angle_alpha   90.00
_cell.angle_beta   90.00
_cell.angle_gamma   90.00
#
_symmetry.space_group_name_H-M   'P 1'
#
loop_
_entity.id
_entity.type
_entity.pdbx_description
1 polymer ?
#
loop_
_entity_poly.entity_id
_entity_poly.type
_entity_poly.pdbx_seq_one_letter_code
_entity_poly.pdbx_strand_id
1 'polypeptide(L)'
;MVAGLAAAATLFATMAVTNGAMADEPSTASSTCAATGTTITLQGSDLDAFRTWNGKTSTGLRTFSAAKVADYKIANGTTGGSLHLQTVAADKDAIINALSDIKDNAGNKLYDSEDNQGDPMNWLANTQNDTFIRNYADDPGVTGTTVSTNDVTVDETAKTVTIDVKEPGLYMIFDSTDPKTQTKDTGDTTVQYDGFKNMLVGTPLSGDCQVSNGTGIVDLSSTSNAKTSSSTTVRGGFKFTKVGVKDDRTGLAGAEFTMYSDDQFTTQVEDGNGTPVVATSGKGGVVDFTGFKLDAGTYYLKETKVPDTYWAGSAGKLKITMSKNEQGQIVLSKIEDMSVPTSGLLTNGQNGYVYHNVKSITQLPLTGAMGMAILGLVAVLCIGGATIVVMRARKTKRELGI
;
A
#
# COMPACT_ATOMS: atom_id res chain seq x y z
N MET A 1 24.04 9.83 -14.36
CA MET A 1 23.86 9.15 -13.05
C MET A 1 23.58 10.22 -12.03
N VAL A 2 22.32 10.40 -11.66
CA VAL A 2 21.91 11.44 -10.69
C VAL A 2 22.00 10.82 -9.30
N ALA A 3 22.90 11.36 -8.48
CA ALA A 3 23.15 10.94 -7.11
C ALA A 3 21.90 11.20 -6.25
N GLY A 4 21.44 10.16 -5.56
CA GLY A 4 20.41 10.25 -4.53
C GLY A 4 20.98 10.99 -3.33
N LEU A 5 20.57 12.24 -3.17
CA LEU A 5 20.84 13.05 -1.99
C LEU A 5 20.04 12.46 -0.82
N ALA A 6 20.77 11.99 0.17
CA ALA A 6 20.23 11.44 1.40
C ALA A 6 19.51 12.52 2.20
N ALA A 7 18.35 12.17 2.78
CA ALA A 7 17.95 12.80 4.04
C ALA A 7 18.40 11.91 5.19
N ALA A 8 19.70 11.96 5.45
CA ALA A 8 20.06 12.43 6.76
C ALA A 8 19.93 13.96 6.68
N ALA A 9 19.39 14.61 7.70
CA ALA A 9 19.84 15.98 7.91
C ALA A 9 21.37 15.88 7.91
N THR A 10 22.03 16.40 6.87
CA THR A 10 23.47 16.51 6.80
C THR A 10 23.81 17.49 7.92
N LEU A 11 23.85 17.00 9.16
CA LEU A 11 23.85 17.85 10.33
C LEU A 11 25.26 18.41 10.55
N PHE A 12 26.30 17.86 9.91
CA PHE A 12 27.65 18.41 9.96
C PHE A 12 28.48 18.02 8.72
N ALA A 13 28.09 18.46 7.52
CA ALA A 13 29.08 18.51 6.44
C ALA A 13 29.91 19.78 6.65
N THR A 14 31.22 19.59 6.89
CA THR A 14 32.25 20.61 7.15
C THR A 14 32.33 21.18 8.56
N MET A 15 32.57 20.33 9.56
CA MET A 15 33.58 20.69 10.56
C MET A 15 34.94 20.44 9.91
N ALA A 16 35.55 21.48 9.34
CA ALA A 16 36.94 21.42 8.92
C ALA A 16 37.83 21.37 10.17
N VAL A 17 37.97 20.19 10.77
CA VAL A 17 39.10 19.91 11.65
C VAL A 17 40.26 19.61 10.71
N THR A 18 41.12 20.60 10.50
CA THR A 18 42.41 20.37 9.84
C THR A 18 43.21 19.44 10.74
N ASN A 19 43.19 18.14 10.43
CA ASN A 19 44.14 17.19 10.99
C ASN A 19 45.55 17.56 10.50
N GLY A 20 46.32 18.28 11.31
CA GLY A 20 47.73 18.50 11.05
C GLY A 20 48.35 19.60 11.89
N ALA A 21 48.96 19.21 13.01
CA ALA A 21 49.98 19.93 13.77
C ALA A 21 49.59 21.25 14.45
N MET A 22 49.97 21.34 15.73
CA MET A 22 49.95 22.54 16.56
C MET A 22 50.64 23.71 15.84
N ALA A 23 49.88 24.68 15.34
CA ALA A 23 50.37 26.01 15.00
C ALA A 23 49.22 27.01 15.05
N ASP A 24 49.47 28.05 15.83
CA ASP A 24 48.64 29.20 16.17
C ASP A 24 48.26 30.02 14.91
N GLU A 25 46.98 30.07 14.56
CA GLU A 25 46.37 31.09 13.68
C GLU A 25 44.90 31.27 14.10
N PRO A 26 44.41 32.50 14.36
CA PRO A 26 43.07 32.73 14.89
C PRO A 26 42.06 32.68 13.74
N SER A 27 41.48 31.50 13.49
CA SER A 27 40.22 31.42 12.74
C SER A 27 39.13 32.14 13.55
N THR A 28 38.44 33.09 12.94
CA THR A 28 37.48 33.99 13.59
C THR A 28 36.37 33.19 14.29
N ALA A 29 36.47 33.13 15.61
CA ALA A 29 35.60 32.39 16.51
C ALA A 29 34.18 32.99 16.60
N SER A 30 33.17 32.11 16.66
CA SER A 30 31.79 32.45 16.96
C SER A 30 31.56 32.41 18.47
N SER A 31 31.27 33.56 19.08
CA SER A 31 31.00 33.70 20.52
C SER A 31 29.51 33.64 20.89
N THR A 32 28.66 33.34 19.90
CA THR A 32 27.20 33.54 19.94
C THR A 32 26.41 32.29 19.53
N CYS A 33 27.07 31.14 19.40
CA CYS A 33 26.39 29.87 19.15
C CYS A 33 25.48 29.51 20.33
N ALA A 34 24.16 29.46 20.11
CA ALA A 34 23.16 29.12 21.12
C ALA A 34 21.93 28.47 20.48
N ALA A 35 21.19 27.68 21.26
CA ALA A 35 19.86 27.23 20.85
C ALA A 35 18.90 28.42 20.80
N THR A 36 18.19 28.56 19.67
CA THR A 36 17.27 29.68 19.43
C THR A 36 15.80 29.28 19.62
N GLY A 37 15.50 27.99 19.77
CA GLY A 37 14.16 27.49 20.04
C GLY A 37 14.12 26.01 20.41
N THR A 38 12.92 25.52 20.70
CA THR A 38 12.62 24.14 21.12
C THR A 38 11.75 23.41 20.09
N THR A 39 11.55 23.99 18.91
CA THR A 39 10.56 23.52 17.95
C THR A 39 11.22 22.90 16.73
N ILE A 40 10.76 21.74 16.31
CA ILE A 40 11.18 21.06 15.08
C ILE A 40 10.06 21.18 14.06
N THR A 41 10.35 21.65 12.86
CA THR A 41 9.36 21.86 11.80
C THR A 41 9.54 20.87 10.67
N LEU A 42 8.52 20.08 10.39
CA LEU A 42 8.45 19.16 9.25
C LEU A 42 7.74 19.86 8.09
N GLN A 43 8.39 19.98 6.95
CA GLN A 43 7.82 20.60 5.75
C GLN A 43 7.51 19.54 4.70
N GLY A 44 6.25 19.36 4.32
CA GLY A 44 5.83 18.38 3.33
C GLY A 44 5.49 18.99 1.97
N SER A 45 5.47 18.17 0.92
CA SER A 45 4.91 18.56 -0.38
C SER A 45 3.37 18.62 -0.36
N ASP A 46 2.76 17.79 0.47
CA ASP A 46 1.32 17.66 0.67
C ASP A 46 1.02 17.57 2.17
N LEU A 47 0.14 18.43 2.66
CA LEU A 47 -0.23 18.48 4.07
C LEU A 47 -1.08 17.27 4.47
N ASP A 48 -1.81 16.67 3.52
CA ASP A 48 -2.66 15.51 3.79
C ASP A 48 -1.85 14.27 4.20
N ALA A 49 -0.55 14.25 3.88
CA ALA A 49 0.39 13.23 4.38
C ALA A 49 0.55 13.27 5.90
N PHE A 50 0.32 14.42 6.56
CA PHE A 50 0.40 14.56 8.02
C PHE A 50 -0.94 14.34 8.73
N ARG A 51 -1.99 13.95 8.00
CA ARG A 51 -3.33 13.74 8.53
C ARG A 51 -3.66 12.26 8.67
N THR A 52 -4.56 11.98 9.60
CA THR A 52 -5.27 10.70 9.68
C THR A 52 -6.60 10.80 8.94
N TRP A 53 -7.03 9.69 8.34
CA TRP A 53 -8.17 9.65 7.42
C TRP A 53 -9.12 8.51 7.75
N ASN A 54 -10.41 8.82 7.75
CA ASN A 54 -11.50 7.85 7.71
C ASN A 54 -12.36 8.15 6.48
N GLY A 55 -12.15 7.37 5.42
CA GLY A 55 -12.76 7.62 4.12
C GLY A 55 -12.42 9.02 3.59
N LYS A 56 -13.44 9.84 3.37
CA LYS A 56 -13.31 11.20 2.81
C LYS A 56 -12.94 12.26 3.86
N THR A 57 -13.05 11.93 5.13
CA THR A 57 -12.91 12.88 6.24
C THR A 57 -11.59 12.69 6.96
N SER A 58 -10.88 13.79 7.22
CA SER A 58 -9.73 13.76 8.11
C SER A 58 -10.22 13.65 9.56
N THR A 59 -9.62 12.72 10.32
CA THR A 59 -9.93 12.50 11.73
C THR A 59 -9.02 13.28 12.67
N GLY A 60 -7.95 13.88 12.15
CA GLY A 60 -6.98 14.64 12.91
C GLY A 60 -5.60 14.61 12.27
N LEU A 61 -4.60 14.97 13.06
CA LEU A 61 -3.19 14.87 12.68
C LEU A 61 -2.64 13.50 13.04
N ARG A 62 -1.56 13.13 12.34
CA ARG A 62 -0.71 12.02 12.75
C ARG A 62 -0.12 12.26 14.13
N THR A 63 0.11 11.17 14.84
CA THR A 63 0.70 11.19 16.17
C THR A 63 2.19 10.93 16.08
N PHE A 64 2.98 11.81 16.70
CA PHE A 64 4.42 11.69 16.77
C PHE A 64 4.87 11.31 18.17
N SER A 65 6.01 10.64 18.26
CA SER A 65 6.76 10.50 19.50
C SER A 65 8.18 11.04 19.31
N ALA A 66 8.78 11.52 20.39
CA ALA A 66 10.11 12.11 20.39
C ALA A 66 10.97 11.48 21.50
N ALA A 67 12.21 11.14 21.19
CA ALA A 67 13.23 10.75 22.17
C ALA A 67 14.40 11.74 22.08
N LYS A 68 14.78 12.35 23.20
CA LYS A 68 15.99 13.19 23.26
C LYS A 68 17.21 12.27 23.27
N VAL A 69 18.10 12.42 22.29
CA VAL A 69 19.30 11.57 22.18
C VAL A 69 20.59 12.31 22.55
N ALA A 70 20.62 13.64 22.43
CA ALA A 70 21.75 14.43 22.91
C ALA A 70 21.36 15.85 23.35
N ASP A 71 22.09 16.37 24.33
CA ASP A 71 22.10 17.78 24.71
C ASP A 71 23.09 18.58 23.86
N TYR A 72 22.78 19.85 23.64
CA TYR A 72 23.73 20.82 23.10
C TYR A 72 24.64 21.34 24.21
N LYS A 73 25.95 21.15 24.05
CA LYS A 73 26.96 21.65 24.98
C LYS A 73 27.91 22.60 24.25
N ILE A 74 28.25 23.66 24.95
CA ILE A 74 29.27 24.63 24.54
C ILE A 74 30.41 24.45 25.53
N ALA A 75 31.63 24.26 25.05
CA ALA A 75 32.79 24.12 25.93
C ALA A 75 32.96 25.36 26.83
N ASN A 76 33.20 25.16 28.12
CA ASN A 76 33.24 26.21 29.15
C ASN A 76 34.37 27.24 28.94
N GLY A 77 33.99 28.50 28.76
CA GLY A 77 34.48 29.57 29.64
C GLY A 77 35.77 30.34 29.29
N THR A 78 36.43 30.05 28.17
CA THR A 78 37.47 30.94 27.60
C THR A 78 37.14 31.19 26.14
N THR A 79 37.28 32.42 25.69
CA THR A 79 36.99 32.93 24.34
C THR A 79 37.28 31.89 23.23
N GLY A 80 36.25 31.26 22.62
CA GLY A 80 36.40 30.44 21.39
C GLY A 80 36.01 28.94 21.40
N GLY A 81 34.98 28.48 22.13
CA GLY A 81 34.56 27.05 22.11
C GLY A 81 33.55 26.65 21.02
N SER A 82 33.72 25.47 20.40
CA SER A 82 32.79 24.87 19.41
C SER A 82 31.61 24.12 20.07
N LEU A 83 30.43 24.16 19.43
CA LEU A 83 29.27 23.34 19.79
C LEU A 83 29.60 21.85 19.67
N HIS A 84 29.28 21.06 20.70
CA HIS A 84 29.35 19.60 20.65
C HIS A 84 28.07 18.99 21.23
N LEU A 85 27.84 17.73 20.86
CA LEU A 85 26.73 16.95 21.39
C LEU A 85 27.19 16.18 22.62
N GLN A 86 26.32 16.10 23.62
CA GLN A 86 26.49 15.17 24.74
C GLN A 86 25.32 14.20 24.73
N THR A 87 25.60 12.92 24.51
CA THR A 87 24.59 11.86 24.49
C THR A 87 23.87 11.77 25.83
N VAL A 88 22.55 11.63 25.78
CA VAL A 88 21.72 11.50 26.99
C VAL A 88 22.11 10.25 27.76
N ALA A 89 22.47 10.42 29.04
CA ALA A 89 23.03 9.35 29.86
C ALA A 89 22.08 8.16 30.06
N ALA A 90 20.77 8.40 30.11
CA ALA A 90 19.76 7.35 30.31
C ALA A 90 19.70 6.33 29.16
N ASP A 91 19.93 6.80 27.93
CA ASP A 91 19.80 6.00 26.71
C ASP A 91 21.16 5.67 26.07
N LYS A 92 22.27 6.11 26.68
CA LYS A 92 23.61 6.00 26.12
C LYS A 92 23.98 4.57 25.71
N ASP A 93 23.76 3.59 26.59
CA ASP A 93 24.10 2.19 26.30
C ASP A 93 23.28 1.63 25.12
N ALA A 94 21.99 1.99 25.04
CA ALA A 94 21.12 1.57 23.95
C ALA A 94 21.57 2.19 22.61
N ILE A 95 21.95 3.46 22.63
CA ILE A 95 22.48 4.19 21.48
C ILE A 95 23.81 3.57 21.00
N ILE A 96 24.72 3.24 21.93
CA ILE A 96 26.00 2.59 21.60
C ILE A 96 25.75 1.22 20.95
N ASN A 97 24.83 0.44 21.50
CA ASN A 97 24.48 -0.87 20.93
C ASN A 97 23.92 -0.72 19.50
N ALA A 98 22.98 0.20 19.30
CA ALA A 98 22.41 0.49 17.98
C ALA A 98 23.48 0.93 16.97
N LEU A 99 24.42 1.80 17.37
CA LEU A 99 25.53 2.21 16.51
C LEU A 99 26.51 1.07 16.20
N SER A 100 26.78 0.21 17.18
CA SER A 100 27.64 -0.98 17.04
C SER A 100 27.06 -2.03 16.10
N ASP A 101 25.73 -2.12 16.00
CA ASP A 101 25.06 -3.06 15.12
C ASP A 101 25.12 -2.66 13.64
N ILE A 102 25.36 -1.37 13.38
CA ILE A 102 25.54 -0.86 12.02
C ILE A 102 26.99 -1.11 11.57
N LYS A 103 27.12 -1.95 10.54
CA LYS A 103 28.40 -2.39 10.00
C LYS A 103 28.72 -1.75 8.66
N ASP A 104 29.99 -1.60 8.37
CA ASP A 104 30.45 -1.27 7.02
C ASP A 104 30.24 -2.46 6.05
N ASN A 105 30.54 -2.26 4.76
CA ASN A 105 30.40 -3.31 3.74
C ASN A 105 31.33 -4.52 3.98
N ALA A 106 32.36 -4.38 4.83
CA ALA A 106 33.28 -5.44 5.21
C ALA A 106 32.86 -6.14 6.52
N GLY A 107 31.74 -5.73 7.13
CA GLY A 107 31.21 -6.30 8.36
C GLY A 107 31.85 -5.75 9.64
N ASN A 108 32.69 -4.72 9.55
CA ASN A 108 33.30 -4.08 10.71
C ASN A 108 32.33 -3.09 11.35
N LYS A 109 32.40 -2.97 12.67
CA LYS A 109 31.68 -1.92 13.39
C LYS A 109 32.22 -0.55 12.98
N LEU A 110 31.30 0.39 12.75
CA LEU A 110 31.66 1.78 12.47
C LEU A 110 31.89 2.56 13.78
N TYR A 111 31.11 2.27 14.82
CA TYR A 111 31.33 2.73 16.18
C TYR A 111 31.61 1.54 17.11
N ASP A 112 32.74 1.58 17.82
CA ASP A 112 33.21 0.52 18.71
C ASP A 112 32.99 0.88 20.19
N SER A 113 33.50 2.02 20.64
CA SER A 113 33.39 2.44 22.04
C SER A 113 33.62 3.93 22.27
N GLU A 114 33.12 4.44 23.39
CA GLU A 114 33.34 5.82 23.83
C GLU A 114 34.82 6.10 24.13
N ASP A 115 35.56 5.11 24.64
CA ASP A 115 36.99 5.25 24.94
C ASP A 115 37.83 5.52 23.67
N ASN A 116 37.43 4.94 22.55
CA ASN A 116 38.18 5.04 21.29
C ASN A 116 37.72 6.22 20.42
N GLN A 117 36.42 6.53 20.45
CA GLN A 117 35.79 7.44 19.47
C GLN A 117 35.04 8.61 20.11
N GLY A 118 35.00 8.68 21.44
CA GLY A 118 34.31 9.72 22.20
C GLY A 118 32.79 9.53 22.22
N ASP A 119 32.09 10.59 22.63
CA ASP A 119 30.64 10.59 22.78
C ASP A 119 29.93 10.11 21.49
N PRO A 120 28.99 9.14 21.57
CA PRO A 120 28.45 8.47 20.39
C PRO A 120 27.66 9.38 19.46
N MET A 121 26.82 10.27 19.99
CA MET A 121 26.07 11.22 19.15
C MET A 121 26.97 12.31 18.59
N ASN A 122 27.97 12.76 19.36
CA ASN A 122 28.97 13.69 18.85
C ASN A 122 29.81 13.06 17.72
N TRP A 123 30.16 11.78 17.86
CA TRP A 123 30.87 11.05 16.82
C TRP A 123 30.00 10.83 15.57
N LEU A 124 28.74 10.40 15.74
CA LEU A 124 27.78 10.20 14.64
C LEU A 124 27.60 11.48 13.83
N ALA A 125 27.44 12.60 14.53
CA ALA A 125 27.40 13.94 13.95
C ALA A 125 28.59 14.23 13.03
N ASN A 126 29.80 13.88 13.47
CA ASN A 126 31.04 14.19 12.75
C ASN A 126 31.48 13.14 11.71
N THR A 127 30.71 12.05 11.54
CA THR A 127 31.09 10.94 10.65
C THR A 127 30.97 11.30 9.16
N GLN A 128 30.19 12.34 8.82
CA GLN A 128 29.94 12.80 7.43
C GLN A 128 29.44 11.69 6.48
N ASN A 129 28.78 10.66 7.02
CA ASN A 129 28.25 9.53 6.26
C ASN A 129 26.73 9.48 6.41
N ASP A 130 26.02 10.02 5.42
CA ASP A 130 24.57 10.13 5.46
C ASP A 130 23.86 8.78 5.47
N THR A 131 24.43 7.76 4.79
CA THR A 131 23.89 6.39 4.79
C THR A 131 23.95 5.80 6.20
N PHE A 132 25.04 6.05 6.91
CA PHE A 132 25.22 5.58 8.27
C PHE A 132 24.25 6.28 9.24
N ILE A 133 24.10 7.59 9.13
CA ILE A 133 23.11 8.35 9.92
C ILE A 133 21.69 7.85 9.64
N ARG A 134 21.37 7.52 8.38
CA ARG A 134 20.08 6.94 8.01
C ARG A 134 19.86 5.55 8.62
N ASN A 135 20.86 4.68 8.58
CA ASN A 135 20.77 3.35 9.18
C ASN A 135 20.55 3.44 10.70
N TYR A 136 21.23 4.35 11.38
CA TYR A 136 21.00 4.60 12.79
C TYR A 136 19.59 5.11 13.06
N ALA A 137 19.13 6.08 12.27
CA ALA A 137 17.78 6.61 12.47
C ALA A 137 16.70 5.54 12.21
N ASP A 138 16.94 4.56 11.34
CA ASP A 138 15.99 3.46 11.10
C ASP A 138 15.84 2.51 12.30
N ASP A 139 16.92 2.29 13.05
CA ASP A 139 16.92 1.51 14.30
C ASP A 139 17.80 2.17 15.37
N PRO A 140 17.29 3.19 16.08
CA PRO A 140 18.11 4.02 16.96
C PRO A 140 18.34 3.42 18.35
N GLY A 141 17.75 2.26 18.65
CA GLY A 141 17.79 1.64 19.99
C GLY A 141 17.03 2.39 21.09
N VAL A 142 16.51 3.59 20.82
CA VAL A 142 15.73 4.41 21.76
C VAL A 142 14.25 4.37 21.46
N THR A 143 13.43 4.61 22.48
CA THR A 143 11.96 4.69 22.34
C THR A 143 11.48 6.12 22.60
N GLY A 144 10.62 6.62 21.71
CA GLY A 144 10.04 7.95 21.84
C GLY A 144 8.92 8.03 22.88
N THR A 145 8.79 9.18 23.52
CA THR A 145 7.60 9.53 24.31
C THR A 145 6.60 10.24 23.41
N THR A 146 5.31 9.90 23.51
CA THR A 146 4.25 10.54 22.71
C THR A 146 4.23 12.05 22.92
N VAL A 147 4.25 12.78 21.80
CA VAL A 147 4.11 14.24 21.79
C VAL A 147 2.63 14.58 21.94
N SER A 148 2.32 15.51 22.85
CA SER A 148 0.96 16.00 23.04
C SER A 148 0.45 16.71 21.79
N THR A 149 -0.83 16.56 21.46
CA THR A 149 -1.45 17.27 20.33
C THR A 149 -1.41 18.78 20.48
N ASN A 150 -1.33 19.30 21.72
CA ASN A 150 -1.20 20.74 21.98
C ASN A 150 0.19 21.27 21.64
N ASP A 151 1.17 20.38 21.51
CA ASP A 151 2.56 20.71 21.18
C ASP A 151 2.83 20.52 19.68
N VAL A 152 1.79 20.25 18.90
CA VAL A 152 1.85 20.09 17.45
C VAL A 152 0.99 21.17 16.80
N THR A 153 1.62 22.05 16.03
CA THR A 153 0.94 23.12 15.29
C THR A 153 1.08 22.91 13.79
N VAL A 154 0.06 23.30 13.03
CA VAL A 154 0.02 23.13 11.58
C VAL A 154 -0.15 24.46 10.88
N ASP A 155 0.69 24.70 9.88
CA ASP A 155 0.52 25.80 8.94
C ASP A 155 0.13 25.21 7.57
N GLU A 156 -1.14 25.41 7.19
CA GLU A 156 -1.65 24.92 5.92
C GLU A 156 -1.07 25.65 4.71
N THR A 157 -0.68 26.92 4.88
CA THR A 157 -0.13 27.75 3.80
C THR A 157 1.30 27.36 3.50
N ALA A 158 2.11 27.20 4.55
CA ALA A 158 3.50 26.75 4.44
C ALA A 158 3.63 25.22 4.24
N LYS A 159 2.53 24.47 4.45
CA LYS A 159 2.47 23.00 4.46
C LYS A 159 3.44 22.39 5.47
N THR A 160 3.47 22.97 6.66
CA THR A 160 4.38 22.55 7.73
C THR A 160 3.63 22.04 8.95
N VAL A 161 4.29 21.12 9.66
CA VAL A 161 3.90 20.65 10.98
C VAL A 161 5.05 20.94 11.93
N THR A 162 4.80 21.73 12.96
CA THR A 162 5.80 22.09 13.97
C THR A 162 5.52 21.34 15.26
N ILE A 163 6.55 20.71 15.80
CA ILE A 163 6.55 19.91 17.02
C ILE A 163 7.38 20.65 18.07
N ASP A 164 6.79 20.98 19.21
CA ASP A 164 7.51 21.55 20.36
C ASP A 164 8.00 20.43 21.29
N VAL A 165 9.32 20.24 21.34
CA VAL A 165 9.96 19.21 22.17
C VAL A 165 10.34 19.74 23.57
N LYS A 166 9.92 20.95 23.93
CA LYS A 166 10.06 21.60 25.26
C LYS A 166 11.47 21.98 25.68
N GLU A 167 12.48 21.25 25.22
CA GLU A 167 13.88 21.52 25.51
C GLU A 167 14.73 21.50 24.24
N PRO A 168 15.77 22.34 24.15
CA PRO A 168 16.71 22.28 23.05
C PRO A 168 17.55 21.00 23.09
N GLY A 169 17.91 20.48 21.93
CA GLY A 169 18.74 19.29 21.80
C GLY A 169 18.56 18.56 20.47
N LEU A 170 19.16 17.38 20.39
CA LEU A 170 19.00 16.45 19.28
C LEU A 170 17.96 15.39 19.64
N TYR A 171 17.02 15.15 18.73
CA TYR A 171 15.89 14.25 18.94
C TYR A 171 15.74 13.23 17.82
N MET A 172 15.29 12.03 18.20
CA MET A 172 14.68 11.06 17.31
C MET A 172 13.17 11.27 17.30
N ILE A 173 12.60 11.56 16.12
CA ILE A 173 11.16 11.72 15.90
C ILE A 173 10.62 10.48 15.19
N PHE A 174 9.55 9.90 15.72
CA PHE A 174 8.91 8.69 15.20
C PHE A 174 7.47 8.98 14.79
N ASP A 175 7.03 8.42 13.66
CA ASP A 175 5.61 8.31 13.34
C ASP A 175 5.00 7.15 14.13
N SER A 176 4.20 7.52 15.14
CA SER A 176 3.53 6.61 16.05
C SER A 176 2.05 6.41 15.70
N THR A 177 1.63 6.89 14.53
CA THR A 177 0.26 6.75 14.04
C THR A 177 -0.10 5.28 13.82
N ASP A 178 -1.29 4.88 14.26
CA ASP A 178 -1.85 3.56 14.04
C ASP A 178 -3.25 3.67 13.40
N PRO A 179 -3.48 3.11 12.19
CA PRO A 179 -2.50 2.47 11.32
C PRO A 179 -1.47 3.46 10.77
N LYS A 180 -0.21 3.03 10.56
CA LYS A 180 0.82 3.89 9.97
C LYS A 180 0.48 4.34 8.55
N THR A 181 -0.18 3.49 7.79
CA THR A 181 -0.63 3.85 6.44
C THR A 181 -2.03 4.44 6.51
N GLN A 182 -2.19 5.62 5.90
CA GLN A 182 -3.44 6.37 5.91
C GLN A 182 -3.97 6.48 4.48
N THR A 183 -5.27 6.26 4.30
CA THR A 183 -5.90 6.29 2.97
C THR A 183 -6.98 7.35 2.93
N LYS A 184 -6.77 8.37 2.10
CA LYS A 184 -7.75 9.40 1.79
C LYS A 184 -8.63 8.96 0.63
N ASP A 185 -9.94 8.92 0.84
CA ASP A 185 -10.92 8.75 -0.23
C ASP A 185 -11.23 10.12 -0.87
N THR A 186 -11.12 10.22 -2.19
CA THR A 186 -11.48 11.42 -2.97
C THR A 186 -12.73 11.21 -3.82
N GLY A 187 -13.43 10.09 -3.65
CA GLY A 187 -14.53 9.62 -4.47
C GLY A 187 -14.03 8.66 -5.55
N ASP A 188 -13.54 9.22 -6.66
CA ASP A 188 -13.08 8.44 -7.82
C ASP A 188 -11.74 7.76 -7.61
N THR A 189 -10.94 8.27 -6.66
CA THR A 189 -9.62 7.71 -6.35
C THR A 189 -9.41 7.62 -4.85
N THR A 190 -8.51 6.74 -4.45
CA THR A 190 -7.98 6.69 -3.09
C THR A 190 -6.50 7.06 -3.13
N VAL A 191 -6.06 7.97 -2.27
CA VAL A 191 -4.65 8.31 -2.10
C VAL A 191 -4.15 7.71 -0.80
N GLN A 192 -3.20 6.78 -0.91
CA GLN A 192 -2.58 6.12 0.23
C GLN A 192 -1.28 6.83 0.58
N TYR A 193 -1.15 7.30 1.82
CA TYR A 193 0.03 7.92 2.39
C TYR A 193 0.69 6.96 3.38
N ASP A 194 1.92 6.55 3.08
CA ASP A 194 2.70 5.72 4.00
C ASP A 194 3.13 6.52 5.25
N GLY A 195 3.49 5.80 6.30
CA GLY A 195 4.03 6.41 7.51
C GLY A 195 5.42 7.00 7.27
N PHE A 196 5.79 8.00 8.08
CA PHE A 196 7.11 8.60 7.98
C PHE A 196 8.17 7.63 8.54
N LYS A 197 9.35 7.66 7.92
CA LYS A 197 10.54 7.06 8.53
C LYS A 197 10.96 7.91 9.74
N ASN A 198 11.62 7.27 10.69
CA ASN A 198 12.14 7.97 11.86
C ASN A 198 13.15 9.05 11.43
N MET A 199 13.21 10.16 12.15
CA MET A 199 14.06 11.31 11.79
C MET A 199 14.97 11.66 12.95
N LEU A 200 16.28 11.77 12.70
CA LEU A 200 17.25 12.34 13.64
C LEU A 200 17.39 13.83 13.34
N VAL A 201 16.90 14.68 14.25
CA VAL A 201 16.67 16.11 13.98
C VAL A 201 16.97 16.96 15.20
N GLY A 202 17.65 18.08 14.96
CA GLY A 202 18.01 19.05 16.00
C GLY A 202 17.02 20.18 16.12
N THR A 203 16.89 20.75 17.31
CA THR A 203 16.19 22.03 17.50
C THR A 203 16.99 23.20 16.91
N PRO A 204 16.36 24.35 16.60
CA PRO A 204 17.02 25.49 15.99
C PRO A 204 18.23 26.02 16.79
N LEU A 205 19.28 26.35 16.08
CA LEU A 205 20.53 26.93 16.55
C LEU A 205 20.74 28.31 15.89
N SER A 206 21.53 29.19 16.50
CA SER A 206 21.93 30.44 15.86
C SER A 206 22.83 30.17 14.66
N GLY A 207 22.76 31.03 13.63
CA GLY A 207 23.58 30.89 12.41
C GLY A 207 25.09 30.92 12.70
N ASP A 208 25.46 31.49 13.84
CA ASP A 208 26.83 31.54 14.35
C ASP A 208 27.37 30.15 14.77
N CYS A 209 26.52 29.13 14.93
CA CYS A 209 26.95 27.76 15.23
C CYS A 209 27.63 27.05 14.05
N GLN A 210 27.59 27.61 12.83
CA GLN A 210 28.18 27.02 11.61
C GLN A 210 27.73 25.57 11.35
N VAL A 211 26.49 25.23 11.75
CA VAL A 211 25.88 23.91 11.55
C VAL A 211 25.01 23.98 10.29
N SER A 212 25.22 23.05 9.36
CA SER A 212 24.34 22.90 8.20
C SER A 212 22.94 22.48 8.67
N ASN A 213 21.90 23.15 8.16
CA ASN A 213 20.50 22.91 8.52
C ASN A 213 20.18 23.12 10.02
N GLY A 214 20.91 24.01 10.71
CA GLY A 214 20.63 24.40 12.10
C GLY A 214 19.32 25.20 12.31
N THR A 215 18.40 25.23 11.33
CA THR A 215 17.14 25.98 11.42
C THR A 215 16.04 25.22 12.14
N GLY A 216 16.26 23.93 12.45
CA GLY A 216 15.22 23.03 12.98
C GLY A 216 14.11 22.70 11.98
N ILE A 217 14.34 22.96 10.69
CA ILE A 217 13.40 22.64 9.61
C ILE A 217 13.87 21.38 8.88
N VAL A 218 12.94 20.46 8.68
CA VAL A 218 13.13 19.19 7.99
C VAL A 218 12.30 19.22 6.72
N ASP A 219 12.95 19.39 5.58
CA ASP A 219 12.26 19.37 4.29
C ASP A 219 12.04 17.92 3.82
N LEU A 220 10.78 17.52 3.79
CA LEU A 220 10.27 16.22 3.30
C LEU A 220 9.71 16.34 1.88
N SER A 221 9.70 17.54 1.29
CA SER A 221 9.20 17.79 -0.06
C SER A 221 10.21 17.38 -1.15
N SER A 222 11.51 17.58 -0.88
CA SER A 222 12.63 17.17 -1.74
C SER A 222 12.86 15.65 -1.75
N THR A 223 13.94 15.15 -2.38
CA THR A 223 14.28 13.71 -2.49
C THR A 223 14.71 13.08 -1.15
N SER A 224 14.15 13.57 -0.04
CA SER A 224 14.44 13.15 1.32
C SER A 224 14.09 11.68 1.53
N ASN A 225 15.02 10.91 2.10
CA ASN A 225 14.80 9.53 2.55
C ASN A 225 13.79 9.42 3.71
N ALA A 226 13.40 10.54 4.34
CA ALA A 226 12.35 10.60 5.36
C ALA A 226 10.95 10.85 4.77
N LYS A 227 10.84 11.02 3.45
CA LYS A 227 9.58 11.32 2.75
C LYS A 227 8.58 10.17 2.87
N THR A 228 7.31 10.52 3.01
CA THR A 228 6.19 9.58 2.81
C THR A 228 6.00 9.33 1.32
N SER A 229 5.94 8.07 0.92
CA SER A 229 5.37 7.73 -0.38
C SER A 229 3.86 7.97 -0.34
N SER A 230 3.35 8.54 -1.43
CA SER A 230 1.93 8.57 -1.71
C SER A 230 1.65 7.78 -2.97
N SER A 231 0.65 6.91 -2.96
CA SER A 231 0.18 6.23 -4.16
C SER A 231 -1.30 6.47 -4.40
N THR A 232 -1.64 6.88 -5.62
CA THR A 232 -3.03 7.07 -6.03
C THR A 232 -3.53 5.80 -6.69
N THR A 233 -4.74 5.37 -6.31
CA THR A 233 -5.46 4.26 -6.93
C THR A 233 -6.76 4.78 -7.53
N VAL A 234 -6.98 4.56 -8.82
CA VAL A 234 -8.23 4.93 -9.49
C VAL A 234 -9.22 3.79 -9.34
N ARG A 235 -10.39 4.09 -8.76
CA ARG A 235 -11.45 3.10 -8.57
C ARG A 235 -12.04 2.66 -9.90
N GLY A 236 -12.50 1.42 -9.89
CA GLY A 236 -12.85 0.69 -11.09
C GLY A 236 -14.33 0.43 -11.23
N GLY A 237 -14.64 -0.34 -12.25
CA GLY A 237 -15.91 -1.00 -12.42
C GLY A 237 -15.87 -1.79 -13.71
N PHE A 238 -16.97 -2.47 -14.01
CA PHE A 238 -16.97 -3.43 -15.09
C PHE A 238 -18.33 -3.50 -15.75
N LYS A 239 -18.36 -4.12 -16.92
CA LYS A 239 -19.58 -4.42 -17.66
C LYS A 239 -19.54 -5.87 -18.11
N PHE A 240 -20.70 -6.48 -18.21
CA PHE A 240 -20.88 -7.74 -18.91
C PHE A 240 -22.22 -7.72 -19.64
N THR A 241 -22.40 -8.67 -20.56
CA THR A 241 -23.61 -8.71 -21.39
C THR A 241 -24.54 -9.81 -20.90
N LYS A 242 -25.79 -9.45 -20.64
CA LYS A 242 -26.90 -10.37 -20.43
C LYS A 242 -27.52 -10.73 -21.76
N VAL A 243 -27.68 -12.02 -22.03
CA VAL A 243 -28.41 -12.51 -23.21
C VAL A 243 -29.43 -13.56 -22.82
N GLY A 244 -30.36 -13.79 -23.72
CA GLY A 244 -31.37 -14.84 -23.63
C GLY A 244 -31.23 -15.86 -24.76
N VAL A 245 -32.35 -16.43 -25.17
CA VAL A 245 -32.45 -17.39 -26.28
C VAL A 245 -33.23 -16.79 -27.44
N LYS A 246 -33.07 -17.36 -28.64
CA LYS A 246 -33.75 -16.91 -29.88
C LYS A 246 -33.48 -15.43 -30.16
N ASP A 247 -34.50 -14.57 -30.07
CA ASP A 247 -34.44 -13.17 -30.44
C ASP A 247 -33.59 -12.33 -29.46
N ASP A 248 -33.45 -12.81 -28.22
CA ASP A 248 -32.66 -12.12 -27.16
C ASP A 248 -31.18 -12.54 -27.15
N ARG A 249 -30.69 -13.22 -28.19
CA ARG A 249 -29.30 -13.74 -28.28
C ARG A 249 -28.24 -12.64 -28.35
N THR A 250 -28.63 -11.43 -28.74
CA THR A 250 -27.74 -10.27 -28.84
C THR A 250 -27.88 -9.31 -27.66
N GLY A 251 -28.81 -9.58 -26.74
CA GLY A 251 -29.03 -8.76 -25.56
C GLY A 251 -30.40 -9.03 -24.93
N LEU A 252 -30.42 -9.19 -23.61
CA LEU A 252 -31.63 -9.37 -22.81
C LEU A 252 -31.72 -8.24 -21.78
N ALA A 253 -32.70 -7.36 -21.94
CA ALA A 253 -32.95 -6.25 -21.02
C ALA A 253 -33.82 -6.67 -19.82
N GLY A 254 -33.72 -5.93 -18.71
CA GLY A 254 -34.58 -6.07 -17.53
C GLY A 254 -34.14 -7.11 -16.49
N ALA A 255 -32.95 -7.71 -16.65
CA ALA A 255 -32.36 -8.57 -15.63
C ALA A 255 -31.67 -7.70 -14.57
N GLU A 256 -31.96 -7.91 -13.30
CA GLU A 256 -31.39 -7.13 -12.20
C GLU A 256 -30.35 -7.95 -11.44
N PHE A 257 -29.19 -7.34 -11.19
CA PHE A 257 -28.10 -7.92 -10.41
C PHE A 257 -27.81 -7.04 -9.20
N THR A 258 -27.79 -7.65 -8.02
CA THR A 258 -27.35 -7.03 -6.77
C THR A 258 -25.97 -7.55 -6.40
N MET A 259 -25.12 -6.66 -5.90
CA MET A 259 -23.77 -6.98 -5.44
C MET A 259 -23.72 -7.23 -3.93
N TYR A 260 -22.90 -8.20 -3.53
CA TYR A 260 -22.72 -8.68 -2.17
C TYR A 260 -21.22 -8.81 -1.85
N SER A 261 -20.87 -8.66 -0.58
CA SER A 261 -19.49 -8.79 -0.08
C SER A 261 -19.14 -10.22 0.33
N ASP A 262 -20.13 -11.10 0.47
CA ASP A 262 -19.98 -12.50 0.88
C ASP A 262 -20.53 -13.50 -0.15
N ASP A 263 -19.98 -14.71 -0.13
CA ASP A 263 -20.36 -15.79 -1.05
C ASP A 263 -21.73 -16.43 -0.75
N GLN A 264 -22.31 -16.14 0.42
CA GLN A 264 -23.66 -16.56 0.80
C GLN A 264 -24.74 -15.57 0.35
N PHE A 265 -24.34 -14.43 -0.23
CA PHE A 265 -25.23 -13.36 -0.70
C PHE A 265 -26.12 -12.81 0.43
N THR A 266 -25.52 -12.54 1.60
CA THR A 266 -26.23 -12.07 2.80
C THR A 266 -26.02 -10.59 3.08
N THR A 267 -24.87 -10.04 2.72
CA THR A 267 -24.46 -8.66 2.97
C THR A 267 -24.34 -7.91 1.64
N GLN A 268 -25.27 -7.01 1.37
CA GLN A 268 -25.25 -6.20 0.15
C GLN A 268 -24.11 -5.18 0.21
N VAL A 269 -23.44 -4.97 -0.91
CA VAL A 269 -22.51 -3.84 -1.05
C VAL A 269 -23.34 -2.58 -1.24
N GLU A 270 -23.00 -1.54 -0.50
CA GLU A 270 -23.63 -0.22 -0.62
C GLU A 270 -22.69 0.74 -1.35
N ASP A 271 -23.27 1.69 -2.08
CA ASP A 271 -22.55 2.80 -2.67
C ASP A 271 -22.17 3.85 -1.61
N GLY A 272 -21.52 4.94 -2.04
CA GLY A 272 -21.11 6.02 -1.14
C GLY A 272 -22.25 6.77 -0.44
N ASN A 273 -23.52 6.49 -0.77
CA ASN A 273 -24.72 7.05 -0.15
C ASN A 273 -25.46 6.02 0.73
N GLY A 274 -24.90 4.82 0.94
CA GLY A 274 -25.57 3.75 1.67
C GLY A 274 -26.68 3.06 0.87
N THR A 275 -26.68 3.17 -0.47
CA THR A 275 -27.69 2.52 -1.32
C THR A 275 -27.12 1.22 -1.89
N PRO A 276 -27.87 0.10 -1.89
CA PRO A 276 -27.40 -1.15 -2.49
C PRO A 276 -26.92 -0.99 -3.93
N VAL A 277 -25.76 -1.57 -4.22
CA VAL A 277 -25.18 -1.61 -5.57
C VAL A 277 -25.97 -2.58 -6.43
N VAL A 278 -26.83 -2.02 -7.29
CA VAL A 278 -27.74 -2.75 -8.17
C VAL A 278 -27.60 -2.26 -9.60
N ALA A 279 -27.43 -3.18 -10.55
CA ALA A 279 -27.42 -2.87 -11.97
C ALA A 279 -28.49 -3.68 -12.71
N THR A 280 -29.25 -3.01 -13.59
CA THR A 280 -30.21 -3.65 -14.47
C THR A 280 -29.66 -3.73 -15.89
N SER A 281 -29.85 -4.87 -16.57
CA SER A 281 -29.44 -5.01 -17.95
C SER A 281 -30.26 -4.07 -18.85
N GLY A 282 -29.55 -3.17 -19.52
CA GLY A 282 -30.15 -2.15 -20.38
C GLY A 282 -30.37 -2.63 -21.83
N LYS A 283 -30.49 -1.66 -22.74
CA LYS A 283 -30.54 -1.93 -24.18
C LYS A 283 -29.27 -2.68 -24.62
N GLY A 284 -29.44 -3.73 -25.42
CA GLY A 284 -28.33 -4.61 -25.82
C GLY A 284 -27.85 -5.54 -24.69
N GLY A 285 -28.57 -5.62 -23.56
CA GLY A 285 -28.27 -6.53 -22.47
C GLY A 285 -27.12 -6.11 -21.57
N VAL A 286 -26.56 -4.91 -21.73
CA VAL A 286 -25.41 -4.45 -20.95
C VAL A 286 -25.80 -4.27 -19.49
N VAL A 287 -25.08 -4.97 -18.61
CA VAL A 287 -25.10 -4.75 -17.15
C VAL A 287 -23.87 -3.92 -16.80
N ASP A 288 -24.07 -2.74 -16.22
CA ASP A 288 -23.02 -1.74 -16.05
C ASP A 288 -22.79 -1.40 -14.58
N PHE A 289 -21.62 -1.77 -14.07
CA PHE A 289 -21.17 -1.44 -12.72
C PHE A 289 -20.10 -0.33 -12.68
N THR A 290 -19.82 0.35 -13.81
CA THR A 290 -18.74 1.37 -13.87
C THR A 290 -19.00 2.59 -13.00
N GLY A 291 -20.26 2.93 -12.74
CA GLY A 291 -20.65 4.07 -11.90
C GLY A 291 -20.40 3.88 -10.40
N PHE A 292 -20.24 2.64 -9.93
CA PHE A 292 -20.18 2.33 -8.49
C PHE A 292 -18.79 2.44 -7.87
N LYS A 293 -17.74 2.70 -8.66
CA LYS A 293 -16.38 3.02 -8.18
C LYS A 293 -15.85 1.95 -7.20
N LEU A 294 -15.70 0.74 -7.69
CA LEU A 294 -15.28 -0.42 -6.90
C LEU A 294 -13.79 -0.36 -6.55
N ASP A 295 -13.48 -0.76 -5.33
CA ASP A 295 -12.12 -1.02 -4.85
C ASP A 295 -11.63 -2.41 -5.31
N ALA A 296 -10.33 -2.66 -5.22
CA ALA A 296 -9.78 -4.00 -5.44
C ALA A 296 -10.37 -4.99 -4.42
N GLY A 297 -10.71 -6.19 -4.87
CA GLY A 297 -11.32 -7.18 -4.00
C GLY A 297 -12.13 -8.24 -4.73
N THR A 298 -12.77 -9.08 -3.92
CA THR A 298 -13.74 -10.07 -4.40
C THR A 298 -15.14 -9.59 -4.04
N TYR A 299 -16.04 -9.63 -5.01
CA TYR A 299 -17.46 -9.32 -4.85
C TYR A 299 -18.29 -10.48 -5.41
N TYR A 300 -19.57 -10.49 -5.05
CA TYR A 300 -20.50 -11.55 -5.43
C TYR A 300 -21.74 -10.92 -6.05
N LEU A 301 -22.12 -11.33 -7.25
CA LEU A 301 -23.34 -10.88 -7.92
C LEU A 301 -24.41 -11.97 -7.88
N LYS A 302 -25.62 -11.58 -7.51
CA LYS A 302 -26.82 -12.40 -7.65
C LYS A 302 -27.80 -11.73 -8.59
N GLU A 303 -28.28 -12.46 -9.59
CA GLU A 303 -29.42 -12.03 -10.40
C GLU A 303 -30.68 -12.09 -9.53
N THR A 304 -31.10 -10.95 -9.00
CA THR A 304 -32.25 -10.81 -8.09
C THR A 304 -33.57 -10.76 -8.84
N LYS A 305 -33.54 -10.30 -10.09
CA LYS A 305 -34.70 -10.30 -10.99
C LYS A 305 -34.33 -10.92 -12.32
N VAL A 306 -34.86 -12.11 -12.56
CA VAL A 306 -34.84 -12.76 -13.88
C VAL A 306 -35.97 -12.15 -14.73
N PRO A 307 -35.74 -11.75 -15.99
CA PRO A 307 -36.78 -11.20 -16.85
C PRO A 307 -37.96 -12.14 -17.04
N ASP A 308 -39.15 -11.56 -17.21
CA ASP A 308 -40.38 -12.33 -17.40
C ASP A 308 -40.25 -13.28 -18.61
N THR A 309 -40.85 -14.46 -18.50
CA THR A 309 -40.76 -15.59 -19.47
C THR A 309 -39.45 -16.39 -19.47
N TYR A 310 -38.47 -16.03 -18.64
CA TYR A 310 -37.26 -16.84 -18.41
C TYR A 310 -37.37 -17.68 -17.14
N TRP A 311 -36.61 -18.78 -17.09
CA TRP A 311 -36.63 -19.70 -15.96
C TRP A 311 -35.84 -19.13 -14.78
N ALA A 312 -36.48 -18.99 -13.62
CA ALA A 312 -35.84 -18.46 -12.41
C ALA A 312 -34.60 -19.26 -11.96
N GLY A 313 -34.51 -20.55 -12.31
CA GLY A 313 -33.33 -21.36 -11.98
C GLY A 313 -32.10 -21.08 -12.85
N SER A 314 -32.22 -20.24 -13.89
CA SER A 314 -31.06 -19.71 -14.62
C SER A 314 -30.52 -18.41 -14.02
N ALA A 315 -31.00 -18.01 -12.84
CA ALA A 315 -30.52 -16.80 -12.16
C ALA A 315 -29.02 -16.91 -11.85
N GLY A 316 -28.25 -15.91 -12.29
CA GLY A 316 -26.81 -15.84 -12.07
C GLY A 316 -26.40 -15.75 -10.61
N LYS A 317 -25.41 -16.56 -10.24
CA LYS A 317 -24.59 -16.41 -9.02
C LYS A 317 -23.13 -16.35 -9.45
N LEU A 318 -22.54 -15.17 -9.38
CA LEU A 318 -21.23 -14.90 -9.95
C LEU A 318 -20.27 -14.39 -8.88
N LYS A 319 -19.02 -14.83 -8.96
CA LYS A 319 -17.90 -14.25 -8.22
C LYS A 319 -17.14 -13.30 -9.14
N ILE A 320 -16.89 -12.09 -8.67
CA ILE A 320 -16.21 -11.03 -9.38
C ILE A 320 -14.89 -10.72 -8.68
N THR A 321 -13.79 -10.71 -9.43
CA THR A 321 -12.48 -10.31 -8.92
C THR A 321 -12.05 -9.02 -9.59
N MET A 322 -11.80 -7.98 -8.79
CA MET A 322 -11.27 -6.69 -9.21
C MET A 322 -9.83 -6.54 -8.69
N SER A 323 -8.88 -6.14 -9.54
CA SER A 323 -7.46 -6.00 -9.17
C SER A 323 -6.88 -4.68 -9.66
N LYS A 324 -5.87 -4.17 -8.94
CA LYS A 324 -5.07 -3.02 -9.36
C LYS A 324 -4.10 -3.44 -10.47
N ASN A 325 -4.12 -2.74 -11.60
CA ASN A 325 -3.14 -2.92 -12.67
C ASN A 325 -1.84 -2.13 -12.40
N GLU A 326 -0.85 -2.26 -13.28
CA GLU A 326 0.45 -1.58 -13.15
C GLU A 326 0.33 -0.04 -13.17
N GLN A 327 -0.72 0.50 -13.79
CA GLN A 327 -1.02 1.93 -13.84
C GLN A 327 -1.77 2.44 -12.61
N GLY A 328 -2.04 1.57 -11.64
CA GLY A 328 -2.76 1.91 -10.41
C GLY A 328 -4.27 2.05 -10.57
N GLN A 329 -4.85 1.51 -11.64
CA GLN A 329 -6.29 1.49 -11.87
C GLN A 329 -6.88 0.14 -11.46
N ILE A 330 -8.03 0.16 -10.79
CA ILE A 330 -8.80 -1.05 -10.50
C ILE A 330 -9.54 -1.50 -11.76
N VAL A 331 -9.32 -2.75 -12.17
CA VAL A 331 -9.91 -3.35 -13.37
C VAL A 331 -10.49 -4.73 -13.06
N LEU A 332 -11.44 -5.17 -13.89
CA LEU A 332 -11.99 -6.53 -13.82
C LEU A 332 -10.91 -7.55 -14.17
N SER A 333 -10.58 -8.43 -13.23
CA SER A 333 -9.69 -9.57 -13.48
C SER A 333 -10.47 -10.79 -13.96
N LYS A 334 -11.60 -11.10 -13.31
CA LYS A 334 -12.34 -12.34 -13.57
C LYS A 334 -13.81 -12.27 -13.16
N ILE A 335 -14.65 -13.00 -13.89
CA ILE A 335 -16.01 -13.38 -13.47
C ILE A 335 -16.07 -14.92 -13.48
N GLU A 336 -16.60 -15.51 -12.43
CA GLU A 336 -16.75 -16.96 -12.27
C GLU A 336 -18.19 -17.33 -11.93
N ASP A 337 -18.70 -18.40 -12.53
CA ASP A 337 -20.00 -18.98 -12.16
C ASP A 337 -19.86 -19.84 -10.90
N MET A 338 -20.68 -19.57 -9.90
CA MET A 338 -20.67 -20.25 -8.61
C MET A 338 -21.67 -21.40 -8.50
N SER A 339 -22.37 -21.71 -9.59
CA SER A 339 -23.31 -22.84 -9.63
C SER A 339 -22.57 -24.17 -9.44
N VAL A 340 -23.19 -25.09 -8.68
CA VAL A 340 -22.68 -26.46 -8.47
C VAL A 340 -23.76 -27.46 -8.91
N PRO A 341 -23.54 -28.25 -9.97
CA PRO A 341 -22.43 -28.16 -10.93
C PRO A 341 -22.47 -26.84 -11.72
N THR A 342 -21.34 -26.45 -12.33
CA THR A 342 -21.25 -25.24 -13.16
C THR A 342 -22.35 -25.22 -14.22
N SER A 343 -23.06 -24.10 -14.34
CA SER A 343 -24.26 -24.02 -15.19
C SER A 343 -23.93 -24.00 -16.69
N GLY A 344 -22.70 -23.61 -17.04
CA GLY A 344 -22.29 -23.33 -18.42
C GLY A 344 -22.91 -22.05 -19.01
N LEU A 345 -23.65 -21.28 -18.21
CA LEU A 345 -24.36 -20.08 -18.65
C LEU A 345 -23.47 -18.83 -18.67
N LEU A 346 -22.27 -18.89 -18.09
CA LEU A 346 -21.25 -17.86 -18.21
C LEU A 346 -20.25 -18.23 -19.30
N THR A 347 -20.05 -17.33 -20.26
CA THR A 347 -18.99 -17.45 -21.27
C THR A 347 -18.08 -16.22 -21.23
N ASN A 348 -16.82 -16.41 -21.64
CA ASN A 348 -15.85 -15.34 -21.80
C ASN A 348 -15.24 -15.46 -23.19
N GLY A 349 -15.37 -14.43 -24.02
CA GLY A 349 -14.87 -14.42 -25.39
C GLY A 349 -14.30 -13.05 -25.79
N GLN A 350 -14.13 -12.84 -27.10
CA GLN A 350 -13.55 -11.59 -27.64
C GLN A 350 -14.34 -10.34 -27.25
N ASN A 351 -15.65 -10.47 -27.01
CA ASN A 351 -16.54 -9.37 -26.62
C ASN A 351 -16.74 -9.30 -25.09
N GLY A 352 -15.87 -9.95 -24.31
CA GLY A 352 -15.93 -10.01 -22.85
C GLY A 352 -16.87 -11.09 -22.31
N TYR A 353 -17.30 -10.89 -21.07
CA TYR A 353 -18.17 -11.84 -20.36
C TYR A 353 -19.63 -11.72 -20.79
N VAL A 354 -20.27 -12.86 -20.99
CA VAL A 354 -21.69 -12.98 -21.34
C VAL A 354 -22.38 -13.98 -20.41
N TYR A 355 -23.51 -13.58 -19.83
CA TYR A 355 -24.34 -14.44 -18.98
C TYR A 355 -25.71 -14.73 -19.61
N HIS A 356 -26.03 -16.00 -19.77
CA HIS A 356 -27.20 -16.49 -20.50
C HIS A 356 -28.36 -16.84 -19.57
N ASN A 357 -29.57 -16.36 -19.88
CA ASN A 357 -30.80 -16.91 -19.30
C ASN A 357 -31.44 -17.86 -20.28
N VAL A 358 -32.02 -18.92 -19.74
CA VAL A 358 -32.74 -19.93 -20.51
C VAL A 358 -34.19 -20.01 -20.04
N LYS A 359 -35.08 -20.53 -20.89
CA LYS A 359 -36.50 -20.66 -20.55
C LYS A 359 -36.84 -21.99 -19.87
N SER A 360 -35.90 -22.96 -19.89
CA SER A 360 -36.07 -24.28 -19.27
C SER A 360 -34.74 -24.99 -19.06
N ILE A 361 -34.73 -26.01 -18.19
CA ILE A 361 -33.57 -26.89 -17.95
C ILE A 361 -33.05 -27.60 -19.21
N THR A 362 -33.92 -27.83 -20.21
CA THR A 362 -33.57 -28.50 -21.48
C THR A 362 -32.70 -27.64 -22.40
N GLN A 363 -32.58 -26.35 -22.10
CA GLN A 363 -31.76 -25.39 -22.83
C GLN A 363 -30.42 -25.13 -22.13
N LEU A 364 -30.16 -25.75 -20.98
CA LEU A 364 -28.85 -25.71 -20.35
C LEU A 364 -27.82 -26.33 -21.30
N PRO A 365 -26.63 -25.73 -21.42
CA PRO A 365 -25.52 -26.37 -22.10
C PRO A 365 -25.32 -27.77 -21.50
N LEU A 366 -25.27 -28.81 -22.33
CA LEU A 366 -24.88 -30.13 -21.87
C LEU A 366 -23.39 -30.07 -21.47
N THR A 367 -23.13 -29.77 -20.20
CA THR A 367 -21.77 -29.78 -19.66
C THR A 367 -21.25 -31.21 -19.70
N GLY A 368 -20.04 -31.39 -20.26
CA GLY A 368 -19.50 -32.63 -20.80
C GLY A 368 -19.34 -33.85 -19.88
N ALA A 369 -19.78 -33.81 -18.62
CA ALA A 369 -19.74 -34.98 -17.72
C ALA A 369 -20.90 -35.97 -17.96
N MET A 370 -22.09 -35.50 -18.37
CA MET A 370 -23.23 -36.40 -18.71
C MET A 370 -23.30 -36.79 -20.19
N GLY A 371 -22.62 -36.05 -21.08
CA GLY A 371 -22.56 -36.36 -22.51
C GLY A 371 -21.80 -37.66 -22.82
N MET A 372 -20.81 -38.03 -22.00
CA MET A 372 -20.04 -39.26 -22.19
C MET A 372 -20.73 -40.52 -21.62
N ALA A 373 -21.56 -40.40 -20.59
CA ALA A 373 -22.24 -41.55 -20.00
C ALA A 373 -23.39 -42.07 -20.87
N ILE A 374 -24.17 -41.17 -21.48
CA ILE A 374 -25.32 -41.56 -22.31
C ILE A 374 -24.86 -42.06 -23.70
N LEU A 375 -23.81 -41.48 -24.28
CA LEU A 375 -23.22 -42.00 -25.53
C LEU A 375 -22.39 -43.28 -25.30
N GLY A 376 -21.78 -43.46 -24.13
CA GLY A 376 -21.03 -44.69 -23.78
C GLY A 376 -21.93 -45.92 -23.66
N LEU A 377 -23.14 -45.78 -23.11
CA LEU A 377 -24.10 -46.89 -23.02
C LEU A 377 -24.70 -47.28 -24.38
N VAL A 378 -24.89 -46.33 -25.30
CA VAL A 378 -25.39 -46.62 -26.67
C VAL A 378 -24.28 -47.19 -27.56
N ALA A 379 -23.02 -46.74 -27.42
CA ALA A 379 -21.90 -47.29 -28.18
C ALA A 379 -21.58 -48.75 -27.82
N VAL A 380 -21.70 -49.13 -26.54
CA VAL A 380 -21.50 -50.53 -26.10
C VAL A 380 -22.63 -51.45 -26.57
N LEU A 381 -23.88 -50.95 -26.66
CA LEU A 381 -25.01 -51.69 -27.21
C LEU A 381 -24.88 -51.93 -28.73
N CYS A 382 -24.29 -51.00 -29.48
CA CYS A 382 -24.06 -51.17 -30.92
C CYS A 382 -22.90 -52.13 -31.24
N ILE A 383 -21.91 -52.26 -30.37
CA ILE A 383 -20.78 -53.21 -30.57
C ILE A 383 -21.18 -54.65 -30.18
N GLY A 384 -22.08 -54.83 -29.21
CA GLY A 384 -22.60 -56.15 -28.80
C GLY A 384 -23.53 -56.82 -29.83
N GLY A 385 -24.28 -56.05 -30.64
CA GLY A 385 -25.18 -56.60 -31.66
C GLY A 385 -24.48 -57.09 -32.94
N ALA A 386 -23.34 -56.50 -33.29
CA ALA A 386 -22.63 -56.82 -34.54
C ALA A 386 -21.84 -58.14 -34.48
N THR A 387 -21.38 -58.58 -33.31
CA THR A 387 -20.58 -59.82 -33.17
C THR A 387 -21.42 -61.09 -33.29
N ILE A 388 -22.69 -61.08 -32.88
CA ILE A 388 -23.59 -62.24 -32.95
C ILE A 388 -24.01 -62.56 -34.40
N VAL A 389 -24.16 -61.55 -35.26
CA VAL A 389 -24.55 -61.73 -36.67
C VAL A 389 -23.40 -62.31 -37.50
N VAL A 390 -22.16 -61.91 -37.23
CA VAL A 390 -20.98 -62.39 -38.00
C VAL A 390 -20.64 -63.85 -37.68
N MET A 391 -20.89 -64.33 -36.46
CA MET A 391 -20.68 -65.75 -36.12
C MET A 391 -21.70 -66.69 -36.79
N ARG A 392 -22.97 -66.27 -36.97
CA ARG A 392 -23.96 -67.07 -37.72
C ARG A 392 -23.64 -67.16 -39.22
N ALA A 393 -23.08 -66.11 -39.83
CA ALA A 393 -22.75 -66.11 -41.27
C ALA A 393 -21.60 -67.08 -41.63
N ARG A 394 -20.65 -67.33 -40.72
CA ARG A 394 -19.54 -68.27 -40.98
C ARG A 394 -19.93 -69.74 -40.84
N LYS A 395 -21.01 -70.06 -40.11
CA LYS A 395 -21.48 -71.44 -39.97
C LYS A 395 -22.31 -71.91 -41.17
N THR A 396 -23.02 -71.00 -41.85
CA THR A 396 -23.84 -71.34 -43.02
C THR A 396 -23.04 -71.45 -44.33
N LYS A 397 -21.87 -70.79 -44.43
CA LYS A 397 -20.97 -70.93 -45.60
C LYS A 397 -20.19 -72.24 -45.64
N ARG A 398 -20.24 -73.07 -44.58
CA ARG A 398 -19.56 -74.38 -44.55
C ARG A 398 -20.51 -75.55 -44.79
N GLU A 399 -21.82 -75.30 -44.96
CA GLU A 399 -22.84 -76.31 -45.26
C GLU A 399 -23.49 -76.14 -46.66
N LEU A 400 -23.12 -75.12 -47.43
CA LEU A 400 -23.51 -74.97 -48.83
C LEU A 400 -22.24 -74.86 -49.66
N GLY A 401 -21.76 -76.00 -50.16
CA GLY A 401 -20.63 -76.05 -51.08
C GLY A 401 -20.98 -75.41 -52.41
N ILE A 402 -20.72 -74.10 -52.53
CA ILE A 402 -20.38 -73.35 -53.75
C ILE A 402 -19.39 -72.26 -53.36
#